data_AF-A0A7W1V0F5-F1
#
_entry.id   AF-A0A7W1V0F5-F1
#
_cell.length_a   1.000
_cell.length_b   1.000
_cell.length_c   1.000
_cell.angle_alpha   90.00
_cell.angle_beta   90.00
_cell.angle_gamma   90.00
#
_symmetry.space_group_name_H-M   'P 1'
#
loop_
_entity.id
_entity.type
_entity.pdbx_description
1 polymer ?
#
loop_
_entity_poly.entity_id
_entity_poly.type
_entity_poly.pdbx_seq_one_letter_code
_entity_poly.pdbx_strand_id
1 'polypeptide(L)'
;SKSLDEITILAEEKEKLLAAIPAIQPVNNEDLSRMASGYGFRTDPFTKARKFHHGMDFTAPKGTPVFATGDARVTRADNSASGYGNHIVLDHGFGYETLYAHLNKYNVRVGQRVKRGDVIGFVGSTGRSQAPHLHYEVIKDGERINPINFYYGNLTADEFDRLLKKSQQENQSLD
;
A
#
# COMPACT_ATOMS: atom_id res chain seq x y z
N SER A 1 -5.03 -39.89 12.76
CA SER A 1 -3.79 -39.83 13.55
C SER A 1 -3.55 -38.37 13.91
N LYS A 2 -2.99 -38.06 15.08
CA LYS A 2 -2.70 -36.68 15.49
C LYS A 2 -1.88 -35.88 14.44
N SER A 3 -1.10 -36.58 13.61
CA SER A 3 -0.31 -35.98 12.53
C SER A 3 -1.11 -35.42 11.36
N LEU A 4 -2.28 -35.99 11.03
CA LEU A 4 -3.10 -35.47 9.92
C LEU A 4 -3.80 -34.17 10.35
N ASP A 5 -4.31 -34.14 11.58
CA ASP A 5 -4.96 -32.97 12.16
C ASP A 5 -3.98 -31.78 12.27
N GLU A 6 -2.74 -32.04 12.71
CA GLU A 6 -1.65 -31.05 12.75
C GLU A 6 -1.30 -30.52 11.35
N ILE A 7 -1.23 -31.37 10.34
CA ILE A 7 -0.95 -30.95 8.95
C ILE A 7 -2.08 -30.05 8.42
N THR A 8 -3.34 -30.38 8.69
CA THR A 8 -4.47 -29.53 8.29
C THR A 8 -4.40 -28.15 8.93
N ILE A 9 -4.12 -28.06 10.23
CA ILE A 9 -3.99 -26.77 10.93
C ILE A 9 -2.86 -25.94 10.32
N LEU A 10 -1.68 -26.54 10.09
CA LEU A 10 -0.55 -25.85 9.47
C LEU A 10 -0.86 -25.38 8.04
N ALA A 11 -1.62 -26.17 7.27
CA ALA A 11 -2.05 -25.79 5.93
C ALA A 11 -3.01 -24.59 5.98
N GLU A 12 -4.00 -24.61 6.85
CA GLU A 12 -4.95 -23.50 7.03
C GLU A 12 -4.26 -22.21 7.52
N GLU A 13 -3.30 -22.32 8.44
CA GLU A 13 -2.52 -21.17 8.90
C GLU A 13 -1.65 -20.60 7.78
N LYS A 14 -1.04 -21.47 6.98
CA LYS A 14 -0.26 -21.06 5.80
C LYS A 14 -1.13 -20.37 4.76
N GLU A 15 -2.34 -20.86 4.50
CA GLU A 15 -3.29 -20.20 3.59
C GLU A 15 -3.69 -18.81 4.09
N LYS A 16 -4.00 -18.67 5.38
CA LYS A 16 -4.30 -17.37 6.00
C LYS A 16 -3.12 -16.40 5.89
N LEU A 17 -1.90 -16.87 6.15
CA LEU A 17 -0.68 -16.08 5.99
C LEU A 17 -0.51 -15.62 4.54
N LEU A 18 -0.64 -16.52 3.57
CA LEU A 18 -0.48 -16.20 2.15
C LEU A 18 -1.55 -15.20 1.66
N ALA A 19 -2.76 -15.24 2.20
CA ALA A 19 -3.81 -14.27 1.91
C ALA A 19 -3.55 -12.89 2.56
N ALA A 20 -2.95 -12.88 3.75
CA ALA A 20 -2.62 -11.67 4.51
C ALA A 20 -1.46 -10.86 3.92
N ILE A 21 -0.48 -11.51 3.28
CA ILE A 21 0.68 -10.80 2.72
C ILE A 21 0.20 -9.73 1.69
N PRO A 22 0.70 -8.48 1.75
CA PRO A 22 0.24 -7.41 0.86
C PRO A 22 0.82 -7.51 -0.57
N ALA A 23 0.52 -8.61 -1.28
CA ALA A 23 1.28 -9.13 -2.42
C ALA A 23 0.96 -8.51 -3.80
N ILE A 24 0.18 -7.43 -3.85
CA ILE A 24 -0.24 -6.79 -5.11
C ILE A 24 0.00 -5.28 -5.05
N GLN A 25 0.08 -4.63 -6.22
CA GLN A 25 0.06 -3.17 -6.26
C GLN A 25 -1.33 -2.64 -5.87
N PRO A 26 -1.40 -1.52 -5.14
CA PRO A 26 -2.68 -0.94 -4.71
C PRO A 26 -3.41 -0.17 -5.81
N VAL A 27 -2.78 0.02 -6.99
CA VAL A 27 -3.33 0.69 -8.18
C VAL A 27 -2.86 -0.11 -9.41
N ASN A 28 -3.71 -0.23 -10.44
CA ASN A 28 -3.35 -0.94 -11.67
C ASN A 28 -2.32 -0.15 -12.49
N ASN A 29 -1.39 -0.85 -13.14
CA ASN A 29 -0.34 -0.23 -13.96
C ASN A 29 -0.90 0.62 -15.11
N GLU A 30 -2.02 0.20 -15.70
CA GLU A 30 -2.70 0.90 -16.80
C GLU A 30 -3.31 2.25 -16.39
N ASP A 31 -3.58 2.44 -15.10
CA ASP A 31 -4.13 3.69 -14.56
C ASP A 31 -3.04 4.69 -14.13
N LEU A 32 -1.77 4.27 -14.12
CA LEU A 32 -0.66 5.12 -13.67
C LEU A 32 -0.30 6.16 -14.73
N SER A 33 -0.44 7.44 -14.37
CA SER A 33 0.07 8.55 -15.20
C SER A 33 1.59 8.68 -15.11
N ARG A 34 2.16 8.23 -13.99
CA ARG A 34 3.59 8.07 -13.78
C ARG A 34 3.83 6.86 -12.89
N MET A 35 4.87 6.11 -13.21
CA MET A 35 5.30 4.98 -12.39
C MET A 35 5.66 5.43 -10.97
N ALA A 36 5.48 4.53 -10.00
CA ALA A 36 5.53 4.88 -8.60
C ALA A 36 6.88 5.46 -8.14
N SER A 37 6.82 6.46 -7.26
CA SER A 37 7.99 6.97 -6.52
C SER A 37 8.30 6.00 -5.37
N GLY A 38 9.56 5.63 -5.15
CA GLY A 38 9.93 4.49 -4.28
C GLY A 38 10.48 4.88 -2.92
N TYR A 39 10.35 4.05 -1.88
CA TYR A 39 10.82 4.20 -0.47
C TYR A 39 12.29 4.66 -0.28
N GLY A 40 12.59 5.48 0.76
CA GLY A 40 13.93 6.05 1.00
C GLY A 40 14.02 7.58 1.11
N PHE A 41 15.24 8.10 1.19
CA PHE A 41 15.52 9.56 1.28
C PHE A 41 15.19 10.31 0.00
N ARG A 42 14.61 11.49 0.15
CA ARG A 42 14.25 12.38 -0.97
C ARG A 42 14.12 13.83 -0.54
N THR A 43 14.01 14.72 -1.52
CA THR A 43 13.72 16.14 -1.29
C THR A 43 12.22 16.32 -1.05
N ASP A 44 11.88 16.78 0.16
CA ASP A 44 10.52 17.19 0.52
C ASP A 44 10.08 18.35 -0.37
N PRO A 45 8.93 18.26 -1.03
CA PRO A 45 8.58 19.22 -2.06
C PRO A 45 8.21 20.60 -1.55
N PHE A 46 7.74 20.71 -0.31
CA PHE A 46 7.28 21.97 0.26
C PHE A 46 8.42 22.72 0.97
N THR A 47 9.31 22.00 1.63
CA THR A 47 10.40 22.57 2.44
C THR A 47 11.75 22.52 1.73
N LYS A 48 11.88 21.70 0.67
CA LYS A 48 13.14 21.39 -0.02
C LYS A 48 14.19 20.70 0.85
N ALA A 49 13.83 20.29 2.07
CA ALA A 49 14.71 19.55 2.96
C ALA A 49 14.82 18.08 2.53
N ARG A 50 15.94 17.44 2.83
CA ARG A 50 16.08 15.98 2.66
C ARG A 50 15.34 15.26 3.78
N LYS A 51 14.34 14.46 3.44
CA LYS A 51 13.49 13.72 4.38
C LYS A 51 13.37 12.26 3.93
N PHE A 52 13.22 11.36 4.90
CA PHE A 52 12.93 9.97 4.63
C PHE A 52 11.43 9.78 4.38
N HIS A 53 11.08 9.08 3.32
CA HIS A 53 9.69 8.79 2.97
C HIS A 53 9.46 7.29 3.07
N HIS A 54 8.46 6.95 3.89
CA HIS A 54 8.22 5.62 4.42
C HIS A 54 7.31 4.76 3.55
N GLY A 55 6.94 5.25 2.37
CA GLY A 55 6.04 4.56 1.45
C GLY A 55 6.47 4.65 -0.01
N MET A 56 5.50 4.37 -0.88
CA MET A 56 5.57 4.55 -2.32
C MET A 56 4.39 5.40 -2.80
N ASP A 57 4.65 6.29 -3.77
CA ASP A 57 3.62 7.16 -4.33
C ASP A 57 3.19 6.66 -5.71
N PHE A 58 1.92 6.32 -5.88
CA PHE A 58 1.32 5.91 -7.15
C PHE A 58 0.60 7.11 -7.76
N THR A 59 1.22 7.75 -8.76
CA THR A 59 0.60 8.89 -9.44
C THR A 59 -0.46 8.39 -10.44
N ALA A 60 -1.71 8.78 -10.21
CA ALA A 60 -2.84 8.41 -11.04
C ALA A 60 -3.93 9.49 -10.98
N PRO A 61 -4.84 9.56 -11.96
CA PRO A 61 -5.95 10.50 -11.93
C PRO A 61 -6.78 10.41 -10.64
N LYS A 62 -7.32 11.55 -10.18
CA LYS A 62 -8.27 11.57 -9.07
C LYS A 62 -9.48 10.70 -9.42
N GLY A 63 -9.86 9.79 -8.53
CA GLY A 63 -10.96 8.84 -8.76
C GLY A 63 -10.52 7.46 -9.24
N THR A 64 -9.23 7.25 -9.57
CA THR A 64 -8.70 5.91 -9.88
C THR A 64 -8.94 4.96 -8.69
N PRO A 65 -9.44 3.73 -8.91
CA PRO A 65 -9.65 2.74 -7.85
C PRO A 65 -8.36 2.41 -7.08
N VAL A 66 -8.51 2.24 -5.77
CA VAL A 66 -7.45 1.78 -4.86
C VAL A 66 -7.88 0.45 -4.24
N PHE A 67 -6.98 -0.53 -4.29
CA PHE A 67 -7.25 -1.91 -3.92
C PHE A 67 -6.57 -2.30 -2.59
N ALA A 68 -7.24 -3.14 -1.80
CA ALA A 68 -6.61 -3.81 -0.67
C ALA A 68 -5.54 -4.79 -1.17
N THR A 69 -4.32 -4.69 -0.66
CA THR A 69 -3.19 -5.50 -1.17
C THR A 69 -3.11 -6.91 -0.56
N GLY A 70 -3.89 -7.17 0.48
CA GLY A 70 -4.03 -8.46 1.17
C GLY A 70 -5.39 -8.55 1.87
N ASP A 71 -5.77 -9.75 2.28
CA ASP A 71 -6.92 -9.95 3.17
C ASP A 71 -6.69 -9.20 4.48
N ALA A 72 -7.71 -8.47 4.94
CA ALA A 72 -7.53 -7.60 6.09
C ALA A 72 -8.83 -7.26 6.82
N ARG A 73 -8.65 -6.64 7.99
CA ARG A 73 -9.68 -5.89 8.69
C ARG A 73 -9.32 -4.41 8.69
N VAL A 74 -10.28 -3.56 8.38
CA VAL A 74 -10.10 -2.10 8.46
C VAL A 74 -9.95 -1.67 9.91
N THR A 75 -8.82 -1.08 10.28
CA THR A 75 -8.56 -0.54 11.63
C THR A 75 -8.77 0.96 11.69
N ARG A 76 -8.53 1.68 10.59
CA ARG A 76 -8.80 3.11 10.46
C ARG A 76 -9.38 3.45 9.09
N ALA A 77 -10.28 4.42 9.07
CA ALA A 77 -10.85 5.03 7.86
C ALA A 77 -11.36 6.43 8.24
N ASP A 78 -10.46 7.41 8.24
CA ASP A 78 -10.73 8.77 8.71
C ASP A 78 -9.76 9.78 8.06
N ASN A 79 -9.71 11.01 8.57
CA ASN A 79 -8.81 12.08 8.12
C ASN A 79 -8.08 12.81 9.26
N SER A 80 -7.99 12.17 10.42
CA SER A 80 -7.45 12.74 11.66
C SER A 80 -5.92 12.79 11.70
N ALA A 81 -5.25 11.90 10.94
CA ALA A 81 -3.80 11.82 10.92
C ALA A 81 -3.21 12.96 10.06
N SER A 82 -2.35 13.76 10.69
CA SER A 82 -1.72 14.90 10.03
C SER A 82 -0.91 14.47 8.80
N GLY A 83 -0.99 15.26 7.73
CA GLY A 83 -0.29 15.02 6.46
C GLY A 83 -1.03 14.06 5.51
N TYR A 84 -1.54 12.93 6.00
CA TYR A 84 -2.12 11.89 5.13
C TYR A 84 -3.46 12.26 4.48
N GLY A 85 -4.22 13.20 5.06
CA GLY A 85 -5.58 13.48 4.60
C GLY A 85 -6.52 12.29 4.83
N ASN A 86 -7.46 12.07 3.92
CA ASN A 86 -8.30 10.88 3.97
C ASN A 86 -7.42 9.64 3.79
N HIS A 87 -7.48 8.72 4.74
CA HIS A 87 -6.65 7.54 4.72
C HIS A 87 -7.35 6.32 5.32
N ILE A 88 -6.86 5.15 4.93
CA ILE A 88 -7.28 3.84 5.44
C ILE A 88 -6.06 3.14 6.01
N VAL A 89 -6.24 2.45 7.14
CA VAL A 89 -5.28 1.47 7.64
C VAL A 89 -5.95 0.10 7.70
N LEU A 90 -5.26 -0.89 7.14
CA LEU A 90 -5.67 -2.28 7.10
C LEU A 90 -4.73 -3.13 7.96
N ASP A 91 -5.30 -3.90 8.88
CA ASP A 91 -4.60 -4.94 9.63
C ASP A 91 -4.83 -6.29 8.95
N HIS A 92 -3.76 -6.88 8.44
CA HIS A 92 -3.78 -8.14 7.73
C HIS A 92 -3.59 -9.35 8.68
N GLY A 93 -3.28 -9.10 9.96
CA GLY A 93 -2.77 -10.11 10.87
C GLY A 93 -1.31 -10.46 10.57
N PHE A 94 -0.76 -11.40 11.34
CA PHE A 94 0.64 -11.84 11.22
C PHE A 94 1.65 -10.68 11.29
N GLY A 95 1.29 -9.56 11.92
CA GLY A 95 2.12 -8.37 12.03
C GLY A 95 2.18 -7.49 10.78
N TYR A 96 1.37 -7.76 9.75
CA TYR A 96 1.29 -6.91 8.55
C TYR A 96 0.19 -5.86 8.68
N GLU A 97 0.54 -4.60 8.41
CA GLU A 97 -0.40 -3.50 8.22
C GLU A 97 -0.10 -2.74 6.93
N THR A 98 -1.13 -2.16 6.32
CA THR A 98 -0.95 -1.26 5.17
C THR A 98 -1.71 0.04 5.35
N LEU A 99 -1.11 1.14 4.88
CA LEU A 99 -1.69 2.48 4.93
C LEU A 99 -1.89 3.01 3.52
N TYR A 100 -3.07 3.60 3.26
CA TYR A 100 -3.47 4.17 1.99
C TYR A 100 -3.89 5.62 2.24
N ALA A 101 -3.15 6.60 1.73
CA ALA A 101 -3.35 8.02 2.03
C ALA A 101 -3.67 8.87 0.79
N HIS A 102 -3.99 10.14 1.05
CA HIS A 102 -4.39 11.16 0.08
C HIS A 102 -5.67 10.83 -0.70
N LEU A 103 -6.52 9.94 -0.19
CA LEU A 103 -7.71 9.46 -0.89
C LEU A 103 -8.73 10.58 -1.15
N ASN A 104 -9.38 10.55 -2.31
CA ASN A 104 -10.51 11.46 -2.57
C ASN A 104 -11.73 11.02 -1.76
N LYS A 105 -12.02 9.71 -1.81
CA LYS A 105 -13.13 9.04 -1.13
C LYS A 105 -12.70 7.62 -0.79
N TYR A 106 -13.35 7.03 0.21
CA TYR A 106 -13.25 5.62 0.54
C TYR A 106 -14.64 5.04 0.79
N ASN A 107 -14.80 3.75 0.55
CA ASN A 107 -16.08 3.02 0.60
C ASN A 107 -16.07 1.90 1.65
N VAL A 108 -15.15 1.96 2.61
CA VAL A 108 -15.02 1.02 3.72
C VAL A 108 -15.23 1.69 5.07
N ARG A 109 -15.51 0.90 6.10
CA ARG A 109 -15.69 1.36 7.48
C ARG A 109 -14.84 0.55 8.47
N VAL A 110 -14.47 1.16 9.59
CA VAL A 110 -13.72 0.49 10.66
C VAL A 110 -14.43 -0.81 11.07
N GLY A 111 -13.65 -1.88 11.17
CA GLY A 111 -14.10 -3.22 11.50
C GLY A 111 -14.58 -4.08 10.33
N GLN A 112 -14.76 -3.51 9.14
CA GLN A 112 -15.07 -4.25 7.93
C GLN A 112 -13.91 -5.19 7.56
N ARG A 113 -14.23 -6.40 7.08
CA ARG A 113 -13.26 -7.29 6.44
C ARG A 113 -13.23 -7.01 4.94
N VAL A 114 -12.04 -7.00 4.37
CA VAL A 114 -11.79 -6.86 2.94
C VAL A 114 -10.93 -8.01 2.46
N LYS A 115 -11.10 -8.37 1.20
CA LYS A 115 -10.27 -9.34 0.49
C LYS A 115 -9.23 -8.63 -0.34
N ARG A 116 -8.11 -9.31 -0.59
CA ARG A 116 -7.12 -8.85 -1.57
C ARG A 116 -7.83 -8.55 -2.90
N GLY A 117 -7.59 -7.36 -3.46
CA GLY A 117 -8.21 -6.90 -4.70
C GLY A 117 -9.57 -6.21 -4.54
N ASP A 118 -10.12 -6.13 -3.32
CA ASP A 118 -11.31 -5.32 -3.09
C ASP A 118 -10.99 -3.83 -3.28
N VAL A 119 -11.89 -3.09 -3.93
CA VAL A 119 -11.81 -1.62 -4.03
C VAL A 119 -12.18 -1.02 -2.67
N ILE A 120 -11.21 -0.36 -2.03
CA ILE A 120 -11.34 0.24 -0.70
C ILE A 120 -11.45 1.78 -0.72
N GLY A 121 -11.10 2.38 -1.86
CA GLY A 121 -11.23 3.81 -2.04
C GLY A 121 -10.72 4.26 -3.40
N PHE A 122 -10.45 5.55 -3.50
CA PHE A 122 -10.12 6.20 -4.76
C PHE A 122 -9.03 7.23 -4.59
N VAL A 123 -8.08 7.24 -5.52
CA VAL A 123 -6.96 8.19 -5.58
C VAL A 123 -7.48 9.62 -5.47
N GLY A 124 -6.75 10.45 -4.72
CA GLY A 124 -7.08 11.84 -4.51
C GLY A 124 -5.84 12.70 -4.31
N SER A 125 -6.04 13.83 -3.65
CA SER A 125 -4.99 14.82 -3.35
C SER A 125 -5.28 15.50 -2.01
N THR A 126 -5.91 14.80 -1.07
CA THR A 126 -6.27 15.37 0.25
C THR A 126 -5.07 15.37 1.19
N GLY A 127 -5.08 16.24 2.20
CA GLY A 127 -3.95 16.36 3.12
C GLY A 127 -2.81 17.15 2.48
N ARG A 128 -1.58 16.81 2.83
CA ARG A 128 -0.37 17.44 2.30
C ARG A 128 0.04 16.69 1.03
N SER A 129 -0.40 17.18 -0.12
CA SER A 129 -0.20 16.53 -1.41
C SER A 129 -0.07 17.58 -2.52
N GLN A 130 0.91 17.43 -3.41
CA GLN A 130 1.14 18.37 -4.52
C GLN A 130 0.25 18.12 -5.74
N ALA A 131 -0.17 16.88 -5.94
CA ALA A 131 -0.92 16.44 -7.12
C ALA A 131 -1.62 15.10 -6.83
N PRO A 132 -2.62 14.69 -7.63
CA PRO A 132 -3.30 13.42 -7.43
C PRO A 132 -2.35 12.21 -7.41
N HIS A 133 -2.32 11.51 -6.28
CA HIS A 133 -1.57 10.27 -6.09
C HIS A 133 -2.10 9.50 -4.88
N LEU A 134 -1.76 8.21 -4.81
CA LEU A 134 -1.89 7.40 -3.61
C LEU A 134 -0.52 7.29 -2.93
N HIS A 135 -0.45 7.66 -1.66
CA HIS A 135 0.69 7.29 -0.81
C HIS A 135 0.38 5.95 -0.13
N TYR A 136 1.29 4.98 -0.26
CA TYR A 136 1.12 3.61 0.21
C TYR A 136 2.29 3.17 1.09
N GLU A 137 2.01 2.72 2.31
CA GLU A 137 3.00 2.15 3.22
C GLU A 137 2.71 0.67 3.49
N VAL A 138 3.77 -0.11 3.68
CA VAL A 138 3.70 -1.47 4.27
C VAL A 138 4.43 -1.42 5.60
N ILE A 139 3.77 -1.92 6.65
CA ILE A 139 4.30 -2.01 8.00
C ILE A 139 4.36 -3.49 8.38
N LYS A 140 5.49 -3.90 8.94
CA LYS A 140 5.71 -5.25 9.46
C LYS A 140 6.22 -5.15 10.90
N ASP A 141 5.47 -5.72 11.83
CA ASP A 141 5.81 -5.75 13.26
C ASP A 141 6.13 -4.35 13.83
N GLY A 142 5.39 -3.33 13.36
CA GLY A 142 5.56 -1.93 13.73
C GLY A 142 6.60 -1.15 12.92
N GLU A 143 7.37 -1.81 12.05
CA GLU A 143 8.39 -1.17 11.22
C GLU A 143 7.90 -0.95 9.78
N ARG A 144 8.06 0.27 9.27
CA ARG A 144 7.81 0.58 7.85
C ARG A 144 8.90 -0.03 7.00
N ILE A 145 8.49 -0.77 5.98
CA ILE A 145 9.39 -1.48 5.07
C ILE A 145 9.06 -1.12 3.63
N ASN A 146 10.05 -1.31 2.74
CA ASN A 146 9.92 -0.93 1.34
C ASN A 146 8.79 -1.75 0.65
N PRO A 147 7.69 -1.10 0.19
CA PRO A 147 6.58 -1.79 -0.43
C PRO A 147 6.93 -2.59 -1.69
N ILE A 148 8.03 -2.24 -2.38
CA ILE A 148 8.45 -2.97 -3.58
C ILE A 148 8.74 -4.45 -3.33
N ASN A 149 9.05 -4.81 -2.08
CA ASN A 149 9.34 -6.18 -1.65
C ASN A 149 8.09 -7.09 -1.62
N PHE A 150 6.96 -6.64 -2.15
CA PHE A 150 5.71 -7.40 -2.11
C PHE A 150 5.07 -7.63 -3.48
N TYR A 151 5.57 -7.03 -4.57
CA TYR A 151 4.87 -7.07 -5.87
C TYR A 151 5.25 -8.25 -6.78
N TYR A 152 6.13 -9.15 -6.32
CA TYR A 152 6.74 -10.20 -7.14
C TYR A 152 5.75 -11.23 -7.74
N GLY A 153 4.56 -11.37 -7.16
CA GLY A 153 3.56 -12.36 -7.62
C GLY A 153 2.72 -11.91 -8.82
N ASN A 154 2.66 -10.60 -9.09
CA ASN A 154 1.71 -10.00 -10.03
C ASN A 154 2.35 -9.25 -11.20
N LEU A 155 3.68 -9.27 -11.29
CA LEU A 155 4.42 -8.57 -12.34
C LEU A 155 5.28 -9.55 -13.14
N THR A 156 5.37 -9.33 -14.44
CA THR A 156 6.42 -9.97 -15.24
C THR A 156 7.80 -9.49 -14.77
N ALA A 157 8.84 -10.26 -15.06
CA ALA A 157 10.21 -9.89 -14.70
C ALA A 157 10.61 -8.50 -15.23
N ASP A 158 10.18 -8.18 -16.46
CA ASP A 158 10.44 -6.88 -17.09
C ASP A 158 9.69 -5.73 -16.40
N GLU A 159 8.44 -5.95 -16.00
CA GLU A 159 7.68 -4.96 -15.24
C GLU A 159 8.29 -4.72 -13.85
N PHE A 160 8.72 -5.79 -13.18
CA PHE A 160 9.38 -5.69 -11.89
C PHE A 160 10.71 -4.94 -11.97
N ASP A 161 11.56 -5.25 -12.96
CA ASP A 161 12.83 -4.53 -13.18
C ASP A 161 12.60 -3.03 -13.46
N ARG A 162 11.58 -2.70 -14.27
CA ARG A 162 11.21 -1.30 -14.51
C ARG A 162 10.75 -0.59 -13.23
N LEU A 163 9.92 -1.26 -12.43
CA LEU A 163 9.44 -0.72 -11.16
C LEU A 163 10.61 -0.47 -10.20
N LEU A 164 11.53 -1.44 -10.07
CA LEU A 164 12.71 -1.35 -9.23
C LEU A 164 13.63 -0.20 -9.62
N LYS A 165 13.94 -0.08 -10.92
CA LYS A 165 14.77 1.01 -11.43
C LYS A 165 14.17 2.37 -11.12
N LYS A 166 12.85 2.55 -11.28
CA LYS A 166 12.21 3.84 -11.01
C LYS A 166 11.99 4.11 -9.53
N SER A 167 11.74 3.09 -8.72
CA SER A 167 11.61 3.23 -7.27
C SER A 167 12.93 3.65 -6.61
N GLN A 168 14.06 3.27 -7.19
CA GLN A 168 15.41 3.60 -6.70
C GLN A 168 15.92 4.97 -7.15
N GLN A 169 15.28 5.60 -8.14
CA GLN A 169 15.64 6.96 -8.54
C GLN A 169 15.25 7.93 -7.44
N GLU A 170 16.23 8.58 -6.82
CA GLU A 170 16.02 9.70 -5.90
C GLU A 170 15.29 10.82 -6.66
N ASN A 171 13.97 10.84 -6.52
CA ASN A 171 13.08 11.83 -7.10
C ASN A 171 12.39 12.61 -5.98
N GLN A 172 11.75 13.72 -6.32
CA GLN A 172 10.92 14.48 -5.38
C GLN A 172 9.69 13.66 -4.93
N SER A 173 9.37 13.67 -3.63
CA SER A 173 8.07 13.13 -3.14
C SER A 173 6.90 13.99 -3.60
N LEU A 174 5.69 13.44 -3.53
CA LEU A 174 4.48 14.21 -3.78
C LEU A 174 3.84 14.76 -2.50
N ASP A 175 4.37 14.42 -1.33
CA ASP A 175 3.93 14.80 0.02
C ASP A 175 5.08 15.24 0.95
#